data_AF-A0A078BAT6-F1
#
_entry.id   AF-A0A078BAT6-F1
#
_cell.length_a   1.000
_cell.length_b   1.000
_cell.length_c   1.000
_cell.angle_alpha   90.00
_cell.angle_beta   90.00
_cell.angle_gamma   90.00
#
_symmetry.space_group_name_H-M   'P 1'
#
loop_
_entity.id
_entity.type
_entity.pdbx_description
1 polymer ?
#
loop_
_entity_poly.entity_id
_entity_poly.type
_entity_poly.pdbx_seq_one_letter_code
_entity_poly.pdbx_strand_id
1 'polypeptide(L)'
;MDLSMLWFYQKGMAKEHINFNSRTIASRIPPGNKASVSLENNVGVCYCWTTKDGISATAITDNDYPEKAAFIMLNNLIMDFRETFSDQPYIYEETKGDASVRYENLEIFLKKWQDPTEADKLLKIEKELHEVKEIIHKNLSDLLKKGEQLDELMVKSKDLSKVSVDFYKKAKKQNQKCCYMN
;
A
#
# COMPACT_ATOMS: atom_id res chain seq x y z
N MET A 1 6.73 -5.12 7.16
CA MET A 1 7.17 -3.79 6.69
C MET A 1 8.67 -3.69 6.91
N ASP A 2 9.39 -3.20 5.91
CA ASP A 2 10.83 -2.96 6.01
C ASP A 2 11.03 -1.45 5.96
N LEU A 3 11.52 -0.91 7.06
CA LEU A 3 11.80 0.51 7.25
C LEU A 3 13.28 0.71 7.56
N SER A 4 14.13 -0.24 7.18
CA SER A 4 15.58 -0.21 7.41
C SER A 4 16.23 1.07 6.89
N MET A 5 15.74 1.59 5.76
CA MET A 5 16.23 2.82 5.11
C MET A 5 15.87 4.13 5.83
N LEU A 6 14.95 4.11 6.81
CA LEU A 6 14.52 5.30 7.54
C LEU A 6 15.28 5.48 8.86
N TRP A 7 15.48 6.74 9.28
CA TRP A 7 16.02 7.02 10.62
C TRP A 7 15.08 6.42 11.68
N PHE A 8 15.63 5.77 12.72
CA PHE A 8 14.90 5.18 13.85
C PHE A 8 13.67 5.98 14.34
N TYR A 9 13.80 7.29 14.59
CA TYR A 9 12.71 8.17 15.03
C TYR A 9 11.60 8.38 13.98
N GLN A 10 11.91 8.25 12.70
CA GLN A 10 10.94 8.36 11.61
C GLN A 10 10.20 7.06 11.36
N LYS A 11 10.73 5.90 11.80
CA LYS A 11 10.13 4.58 11.54
C LYS A 11 8.72 4.45 12.12
N GLY A 12 8.49 4.96 13.34
CA GLY A 12 7.17 4.93 13.97
C GLY A 12 6.13 5.71 13.16
N MET A 13 6.50 6.92 12.77
CA MET A 13 5.62 7.82 12.02
C MET A 13 5.39 7.36 10.59
N ALA A 14 6.44 6.85 9.93
CA ALA A 14 6.32 6.25 8.61
C ALA A 14 5.40 5.04 8.63
N LYS A 15 5.47 4.19 9.67
CA LYS A 15 4.56 3.06 9.86
C LYS A 15 3.11 3.51 9.96
N GLU A 16 2.83 4.54 10.76
CA GLU A 16 1.48 5.11 10.90
C GLU A 16 0.96 5.67 9.56
N HIS A 17 1.80 6.41 8.83
CA HIS A 17 1.45 6.93 7.51
C HIS A 17 1.27 5.83 6.46
N ILE A 18 2.10 4.79 6.47
CA ILE A 18 1.95 3.62 5.57
C ILE A 18 0.60 2.96 5.82
N ASN A 19 0.26 2.68 7.09
CA ASN A 19 -1.02 2.09 7.45
C ASN A 19 -2.20 2.97 7.01
N PHE A 20 -2.15 4.27 7.30
CA PHE A 20 -3.19 5.22 6.91
C PHE A 20 -3.40 5.24 5.39
N ASN A 21 -2.33 5.34 4.60
CA ASN A 21 -2.40 5.38 3.14
C ASN A 21 -2.92 4.05 2.59
N SER A 22 -2.37 2.92 3.03
CA SER A 22 -2.81 1.58 2.64
C SER A 22 -4.30 1.37 2.88
N ARG A 23 -4.81 1.71 4.08
CA ARG A 23 -6.24 1.57 4.40
C ARG A 23 -7.11 2.51 3.58
N THR A 24 -6.70 3.77 3.46
CA THR A 24 -7.46 4.77 2.70
C THR A 24 -7.58 4.32 1.25
N ILE A 25 -6.49 3.89 0.63
CA ILE A 25 -6.47 3.44 -0.76
C ILE A 25 -7.30 2.16 -0.91
N ALA A 26 -7.05 1.12 -0.12
CA ALA A 26 -7.80 -0.14 -0.18
C ALA A 26 -9.32 0.07 -0.06
N SER A 27 -9.76 0.97 0.83
CA SER A 27 -11.19 1.29 1.02
C SER A 27 -11.85 2.01 -0.16
N ARG A 28 -11.07 2.57 -1.08
CA ARG A 28 -11.54 3.37 -2.22
C ARG A 28 -11.45 2.62 -3.55
N ILE A 29 -10.69 1.53 -3.62
CA ILE A 29 -10.56 0.72 -4.83
C ILE A 29 -11.69 -0.32 -4.87
N PRO A 30 -12.56 -0.31 -5.90
CA PRO A 30 -13.66 -1.27 -5.99
C PRO A 30 -13.16 -2.71 -6.19
N PRO A 31 -13.88 -3.73 -5.70
CA PRO A 31 -13.54 -5.13 -5.91
C PRO A 31 -13.30 -5.50 -7.37
N GLY A 32 -12.26 -6.29 -7.63
CA GLY A 32 -11.84 -6.74 -8.95
C GLY A 32 -10.92 -5.78 -9.71
N ASN A 33 -10.47 -4.68 -9.09
CA ASN A 33 -9.63 -3.67 -9.72
C ASN A 33 -8.23 -3.60 -9.13
N LYS A 34 -7.29 -3.16 -9.99
CA LYS A 34 -5.93 -2.75 -9.61
C LYS A 34 -5.83 -1.25 -9.63
N ALA A 35 -5.06 -0.69 -8.70
CA ALA A 35 -4.74 0.72 -8.73
C ALA A 35 -3.26 0.97 -8.43
N SER A 36 -2.72 1.95 -9.13
CA SER A 36 -1.40 2.54 -8.95
C SER A 36 -1.64 3.96 -8.47
N VAL A 37 -1.29 4.24 -7.21
CA VAL A 37 -1.66 5.49 -6.53
C VAL A 37 -0.43 6.25 -6.10
N SER A 38 -0.15 7.37 -6.75
CA SER A 38 0.94 8.27 -6.37
C SER A 38 0.62 8.97 -5.05
N LEU A 39 1.53 8.87 -4.07
CA LEU A 39 1.39 9.49 -2.76
C LEU A 39 1.74 11.00 -2.82
N GLU A 40 1.24 11.79 -1.86
CA GLU A 40 1.53 13.23 -1.80
C GLU A 40 3.04 13.52 -1.78
N ASN A 41 3.46 14.60 -2.43
CA ASN A 41 4.87 15.01 -2.57
C ASN A 41 5.78 13.98 -3.26
N ASN A 42 5.22 13.05 -4.04
CA ASN A 42 5.98 12.06 -4.82
C ASN A 42 6.91 11.19 -3.96
N VAL A 43 6.51 10.94 -2.69
CA VAL A 43 7.30 10.15 -1.74
C VAL A 43 7.35 8.66 -2.08
N GLY A 44 6.52 8.21 -3.03
CA GLY A 44 6.42 6.84 -3.47
C GLY A 44 5.08 6.56 -4.14
N VAL A 45 4.92 5.30 -4.57
CA VAL A 45 3.69 4.79 -5.19
C VAL A 45 3.11 3.71 -4.30
N CYS A 46 1.80 3.74 -4.11
CA CYS A 46 1.05 2.66 -3.49
C CYS A 46 0.34 1.85 -4.56
N TYR A 47 0.76 0.60 -4.73
CA TYR A 47 0.08 -0.39 -5.54
C TYR A 47 -0.97 -1.10 -4.70
N CYS A 48 -2.18 -1.24 -5.24
CA CYS A 48 -3.31 -1.89 -4.57
C CYS A 48 -3.98 -2.89 -5.52
N TRP A 49 -4.16 -4.12 -5.05
CA TRP A 49 -4.96 -5.13 -5.73
C TRP A 49 -6.12 -5.53 -4.84
N THR A 50 -7.35 -5.31 -5.30
CA THR A 50 -8.57 -5.76 -4.61
C THR A 50 -9.23 -6.86 -5.43
N THR A 51 -9.27 -8.06 -4.86
CA THR A 51 -9.94 -9.21 -5.45
C THR A 51 -11.46 -9.02 -5.51
N LYS A 52 -12.16 -9.81 -6.32
CA LYS A 52 -13.62 -9.69 -6.50
C LYS A 52 -14.40 -10.02 -5.23
N ASP A 53 -13.86 -10.90 -4.41
CA ASP A 53 -14.40 -11.32 -3.10
C ASP A 53 -14.04 -10.36 -1.97
N GLY A 54 -13.31 -9.28 -2.24
CA GLY A 54 -13.10 -8.18 -1.30
C GLY A 54 -11.80 -8.21 -0.50
N ILE A 55 -10.91 -9.19 -0.74
CA ILE A 55 -9.56 -9.15 -0.16
C ILE A 55 -8.71 -8.12 -0.92
N SER A 56 -8.18 -7.14 -0.19
CA SER A 56 -7.25 -6.14 -0.71
C SER A 56 -5.84 -6.35 -0.18
N ALA A 57 -4.84 -6.29 -1.05
CA ALA A 57 -3.44 -6.19 -0.68
C ALA A 57 -2.83 -4.90 -1.23
N THR A 58 -2.01 -4.24 -0.42
CA THR A 58 -1.33 -2.99 -0.80
C THR A 58 0.17 -3.09 -0.57
N ALA A 59 0.95 -2.49 -1.45
CA ALA A 59 2.39 -2.32 -1.30
C ALA A 59 2.76 -0.86 -1.58
N ILE A 60 3.52 -0.25 -0.68
CA ILE A 60 4.09 1.09 -0.88
C ILE A 60 5.57 0.93 -1.20
N THR A 61 5.99 1.51 -2.31
CA THR A 61 7.36 1.45 -2.82
C THR A 61 7.87 2.85 -3.12
N ASP A 62 9.16 2.97 -3.43
CA ASP A 62 9.66 4.13 -4.17
C ASP A 62 9.05 4.21 -5.59
N ASN A 63 9.36 5.28 -6.31
CA ASN A 63 8.84 5.51 -7.66
C ASN A 63 9.57 4.70 -8.74
N ASP A 64 10.71 4.10 -8.42
CA ASP A 64 11.56 3.36 -9.36
C ASP A 64 11.21 1.86 -9.39
N TYR A 65 10.50 1.37 -8.36
CA TYR A 65 10.05 -0.01 -8.30
C TYR A 65 9.09 -0.35 -9.45
N PRO A 66 9.35 -1.40 -10.25
CA PRO A 66 8.53 -1.69 -11.42
C PRO A 66 7.08 -2.07 -11.07
N GLU A 67 6.12 -1.35 -11.64
CA GLU A 67 4.68 -1.60 -11.44
C GLU A 67 4.27 -3.05 -11.68
N LYS A 68 4.79 -3.65 -12.75
CA LYS A 68 4.52 -5.04 -13.10
C LYS A 68 4.96 -5.99 -11.98
N ALA A 69 6.15 -5.79 -11.42
CA ALA A 69 6.68 -6.59 -10.33
C ALA A 69 5.80 -6.45 -9.09
N ALA A 70 5.35 -5.23 -8.78
CA ALA A 70 4.48 -4.97 -7.63
C ALA A 70 3.16 -5.73 -7.73
N PHE A 71 2.49 -5.71 -8.89
CA PHE A 71 1.21 -6.44 -9.03
C PHE A 71 1.38 -7.95 -9.02
N ILE A 72 2.47 -8.48 -9.57
CA ILE A 72 2.77 -9.92 -9.48
C ILE A 72 3.02 -10.32 -8.03
N MET A 73 3.79 -9.52 -7.29
CA MET A 73 3.99 -9.71 -5.85
C MET A 73 2.66 -9.74 -5.09
N LEU A 74 1.77 -8.76 -5.33
CA LEU A 74 0.50 -8.64 -4.63
C LEU A 74 -0.44 -9.83 -4.92
N ASN A 75 -0.46 -10.32 -6.15
CA ASN A 75 -1.24 -11.51 -6.51
C ASN A 75 -0.72 -12.74 -5.77
N ASN A 76 0.60 -12.99 -5.83
CA ASN A 76 1.22 -14.12 -5.14
C ASN A 76 1.00 -14.06 -3.64
N LEU A 77 1.10 -12.86 -3.06
CA LEU A 77 0.82 -12.64 -1.64
C LEU A 77 -0.60 -13.05 -1.27
N ILE A 78 -1.60 -12.68 -2.07
CA ILE A 78 -3.00 -13.06 -1.82
C ILE A 78 -3.21 -14.56 -2.01
N MET A 79 -2.58 -15.17 -3.01
CA MET A 79 -2.68 -16.62 -3.24
C MET A 79 -2.05 -17.41 -2.09
N ASP A 80 -0.82 -17.09 -1.69
CA ASP A 80 -0.13 -17.75 -0.57
C ASP A 80 -0.87 -17.53 0.76
N PHE A 81 -1.41 -16.33 0.98
CA PHE A 81 -2.22 -16.03 2.16
C PHE A 81 -3.47 -16.93 2.20
N ARG A 82 -4.18 -17.08 1.09
CA ARG A 82 -5.37 -17.96 1.02
C ARG A 82 -5.01 -19.43 1.23
N GLU A 83 -3.90 -19.88 0.65
CA GLU A 83 -3.43 -21.26 0.80
C GLU A 83 -3.08 -21.54 2.27
N THR A 84 -2.34 -20.62 2.91
CA THR A 84 -1.93 -20.71 4.31
C THR A 84 -3.13 -20.80 5.27
N PHE A 85 -4.21 -20.09 4.99
CA PHE A 85 -5.42 -20.06 5.84
C PHE A 85 -6.60 -20.87 5.25
N SER A 86 -6.33 -21.77 4.31
CA SER A 86 -7.37 -22.58 3.64
C SER A 86 -8.17 -23.46 4.60
N ASP A 87 -7.54 -23.95 5.67
CA ASP A 87 -8.20 -24.72 6.74
C ASP A 87 -8.98 -23.84 7.73
N GLN A 88 -8.75 -22.52 7.74
CA GLN A 88 -9.34 -21.57 8.69
C GLN A 88 -9.77 -20.24 8.02
N PRO A 89 -10.68 -20.29 7.03
CA PRO A 89 -11.07 -19.11 6.23
C PRO A 89 -11.78 -18.03 7.06
N TYR A 90 -12.44 -18.42 8.16
CA TYR A 90 -13.10 -17.49 9.09
C TYR A 90 -12.15 -16.41 9.65
N ILE A 91 -10.84 -16.64 9.66
CA ILE A 91 -9.82 -15.67 10.11
C ILE A 91 -9.88 -14.37 9.30
N TYR A 92 -10.19 -14.44 8.01
CA TYR A 92 -10.29 -13.24 7.17
C TYR A 92 -11.72 -12.94 6.71
N GLU A 93 -12.63 -13.93 6.71
CA GLU A 93 -14.03 -13.73 6.29
C GLU A 93 -14.90 -13.07 7.37
N GLU A 94 -14.67 -13.37 8.65
CA GLU A 94 -15.50 -12.86 9.76
C GLU A 94 -14.87 -11.67 10.49
N THR A 95 -13.69 -11.23 10.06
CA THR A 95 -12.94 -10.16 10.72
C THR A 95 -13.62 -8.80 10.52
N LYS A 96 -14.09 -8.20 11.64
CA LYS A 96 -14.81 -6.91 11.67
C LYS A 96 -13.93 -5.71 12.05
N GLY A 97 -12.64 -5.94 12.28
CA GLY A 97 -11.72 -4.91 12.74
C GLY A 97 -10.26 -5.34 12.61
N ASP A 98 -9.36 -4.58 13.22
CA ASP A 98 -7.93 -4.90 13.15
C ASP A 98 -7.62 -6.20 13.88
N ALA A 99 -7.24 -7.22 13.13
CA ALA A 99 -6.76 -8.49 13.63
C ALA A 99 -5.27 -8.65 13.33
N SER A 100 -4.49 -9.03 14.34
CA SER A 100 -3.10 -9.43 14.13
C SER A 100 -3.08 -10.90 13.76
N VAL A 101 -3.08 -11.17 12.45
CA VAL A 101 -2.93 -12.52 11.93
C VAL A 101 -1.43 -12.82 11.81
N ARG A 102 -0.98 -13.90 12.43
CA ARG A 102 0.40 -14.36 12.30
C ARG A 102 0.57 -15.04 10.94
N TYR A 103 1.12 -14.29 9.99
CA TYR A 103 1.47 -14.77 8.66
C TYR A 103 3.00 -14.73 8.53
N GLU A 104 3.65 -15.86 8.79
CA GLU A 104 5.12 -15.96 8.90
C GLU A 104 5.83 -15.71 7.56
N ASN A 105 5.17 -16.05 6.46
CA ASN A 105 5.71 -15.87 5.11
C ASN A 105 5.86 -14.39 4.73
N LEU A 106 5.23 -13.45 5.44
CA LEU A 106 5.26 -12.03 5.09
C LEU A 106 6.68 -11.45 5.04
N GLU A 107 7.52 -11.79 6.02
CA GLU A 107 8.90 -11.28 6.08
C GLU A 107 9.76 -11.87 4.96
N ILE A 108 9.54 -13.14 4.64
CA ILE A 108 10.22 -13.85 3.56
C ILE A 108 9.84 -13.22 2.21
N PHE A 109 8.53 -13.01 1.99
CA PHE A 109 8.00 -12.30 0.82
C PHE A 109 8.65 -10.93 0.70
N LEU A 110 8.62 -10.11 1.75
CA LEU A 110 9.12 -8.75 1.68
C LEU A 110 10.61 -8.67 1.30
N LYS A 111 11.44 -9.57 1.83
CA LYS A 111 12.87 -9.65 1.49
C LYS A 111 13.09 -10.11 0.06
N LYS A 112 12.38 -11.16 -0.36
CA LYS A 112 12.49 -11.71 -1.72
C LYS A 112 12.15 -10.66 -2.78
N TRP A 113 11.05 -9.94 -2.57
CA TRP A 113 10.54 -8.96 -3.52
C TRP A 113 11.22 -7.58 -3.43
N GLN A 114 12.29 -7.41 -2.63
CA GLN A 114 13.19 -6.26 -2.78
C GLN A 114 13.90 -6.28 -4.14
N ASP A 115 14.16 -7.47 -4.69
CA ASP A 115 14.68 -7.62 -6.05
C ASP A 115 13.51 -7.79 -7.03
N PRO A 116 13.21 -6.79 -7.88
CA PRO A 116 12.09 -6.87 -8.81
C PRO A 116 12.28 -7.92 -9.92
N THR A 117 13.50 -8.42 -10.14
CA THR A 117 13.76 -9.48 -11.14
C THR A 117 13.16 -10.83 -10.73
N GLU A 118 12.78 -11.01 -9.46
CA GLU A 118 12.00 -12.15 -9.00
C GLU A 118 10.67 -12.28 -9.74
N ALA A 119 10.07 -11.17 -10.16
CA ALA A 119 8.87 -11.16 -10.98
C ALA A 119 9.07 -11.90 -12.31
N ASP A 120 10.24 -11.72 -12.95
CA ASP A 120 10.55 -12.31 -14.25
C ASP A 120 10.77 -13.83 -14.17
N LYS A 121 11.32 -14.32 -13.06
CA LYS A 121 11.46 -15.76 -12.80
C LYS A 121 10.08 -16.42 -12.73
N LEU A 122 9.13 -15.75 -12.09
CA LEU A 122 7.77 -16.23 -11.89
C LEU A 122 6.94 -16.14 -13.19
N LEU A 123 7.06 -15.04 -13.94
CA LEU A 123 6.41 -14.87 -15.24
C LEU A 123 6.86 -15.87 -16.31
N LYS A 124 8.14 -16.31 -16.25
CA LYS A 124 8.63 -17.36 -17.15
C LYS A 124 7.92 -18.70 -16.92
N ILE A 125 7.47 -18.94 -15.69
CA ILE A 125 6.75 -20.14 -15.28
C ILE A 125 5.25 -19.99 -15.57
N GLU A 126 4.68 -18.81 -15.29
CA GLU A 126 3.24 -18.52 -15.38
C GLU A 126 2.86 -17.78 -16.68
N LYS A 127 3.32 -18.26 -17.83
CA LYS A 127 3.05 -17.65 -19.15
C LYS A 127 1.56 -17.48 -19.51
N GLU A 128 0.65 -18.12 -18.77
CA GLU A 128 -0.79 -18.18 -19.09
C GLU A 128 -1.68 -17.30 -18.22
N LEU A 129 -1.19 -16.71 -17.12
CA LEU A 129 -2.06 -16.07 -16.14
C LEU A 129 -1.62 -14.65 -15.76
N HIS A 130 -1.65 -13.73 -16.72
CA HIS A 130 -2.09 -12.37 -16.39
C HIS A 130 -2.45 -11.52 -17.62
N GLU A 131 -3.73 -11.56 -17.99
CA GLU A 131 -4.33 -10.40 -18.63
C GLU A 131 -4.40 -9.31 -17.55
N VAL A 132 -3.47 -8.35 -17.61
CA VAL A 132 -3.55 -7.15 -16.78
C VAL A 132 -4.81 -6.41 -17.20
N LYS A 133 -5.90 -6.65 -16.47
CA LYS A 133 -7.08 -5.77 -16.50
C LYS A 133 -6.60 -4.35 -16.22
N GLU A 134 -7.18 -3.40 -16.93
CA GLU A 134 -6.86 -1.98 -16.90
C GLU A 134 -6.49 -1.51 -15.48
N ILE A 135 -5.23 -1.10 -15.30
CA ILE A 135 -4.72 -0.60 -14.02
C ILE A 135 -5.17 0.85 -13.88
N ILE A 136 -5.85 1.14 -12.78
CA ILE A 136 -6.32 2.49 -12.46
C ILE A 136 -5.13 3.30 -11.97
N HIS A 137 -4.72 4.30 -12.74
CA HIS A 137 -3.67 5.24 -12.33
C HIS A 137 -4.32 6.49 -11.74
N LYS A 138 -3.99 6.81 -10.48
CA LYS A 138 -4.56 7.94 -9.74
C LYS A 138 -3.52 8.58 -8.84
N ASN A 139 -3.75 9.82 -8.45
CA ASN A 139 -3.11 10.39 -7.28
C ASN A 139 -3.95 10.10 -6.03
N LEU A 140 -3.34 10.15 -4.86
CA LEU A 140 -4.08 9.99 -3.60
C LEU A 140 -5.25 10.98 -3.48
N SER A 141 -5.08 12.20 -4.00
CA SER A 141 -6.13 13.23 -4.06
C SER A 141 -7.34 12.82 -4.92
N ASP A 142 -7.14 12.00 -5.95
CA ASP A 142 -8.21 11.55 -6.85
C ASP A 142 -9.08 10.45 -6.22
N LEU A 143 -8.67 9.92 -5.06
CA LEU A 143 -9.44 8.97 -4.24
C LEU A 143 -10.28 9.66 -3.16
N LEU A 144 -10.13 10.98 -3.00
CA LEU A 144 -10.91 11.78 -2.07
C LEU A 144 -12.29 12.08 -2.65
N LYS A 145 -13.32 12.07 -1.79
CA LYS A 145 -14.65 12.51 -2.23
C LYS A 145 -14.66 14.02 -2.44
N LYS A 146 -15.60 14.52 -3.25
CA LYS A 146 -15.78 15.97 -3.45
C LYS A 146 -15.97 16.67 -2.09
N GLY A 147 -15.09 17.60 -1.78
CA GLY A 147 -15.09 18.35 -0.52
C GLY A 147 -14.32 17.69 0.64
N GLU A 148 -13.76 16.49 0.47
CA GLU A 148 -12.82 15.91 1.43
C GLU A 148 -11.41 16.46 1.21
N GLN A 149 -10.71 16.83 2.29
CA GLN A 149 -9.29 17.15 2.26
C GLN A 149 -8.48 16.08 2.99
N LEU A 150 -7.31 15.71 2.45
CA LEU A 150 -6.47 14.69 3.06
C LEU A 150 -6.05 15.06 4.50
N ASP A 151 -5.71 16.33 4.72
CA ASP A 151 -5.30 16.82 6.04
C ASP A 151 -6.41 16.65 7.10
N GLU A 152 -7.69 16.72 6.69
CA GLU A 152 -8.83 16.47 7.58
C GLU A 152 -9.04 14.98 7.85
N LEU A 153 -8.84 14.14 6.83
CA LEU A 153 -8.91 12.68 6.99
C LEU A 153 -7.82 12.18 7.93
N MET A 154 -6.62 12.72 7.83
CA MET A 154 -5.51 12.38 8.73
C MET A 154 -5.83 12.74 10.19
N VAL A 155 -6.41 13.91 10.44
CA VAL A 155 -6.81 14.35 11.79
C VAL A 155 -7.91 13.47 12.38
N LYS A 156 -8.83 12.98 11.54
CA LYS A 156 -9.94 12.10 11.97
C LYS A 156 -9.55 10.63 12.08
N SER A 157 -8.43 10.23 11.48
CA SER A 157 -7.99 8.84 11.47
C SER A 157 -7.51 8.37 12.84
N LYS A 158 -7.77 7.11 13.15
CA LYS A 158 -7.20 6.41 14.31
C LYS A 158 -5.83 5.81 14.02
N ASP A 159 -5.37 5.85 12.77
CA ASP A 159 -4.09 5.29 12.34
C ASP A 159 -2.91 6.23 12.61
N LEU A 160 -3.17 7.53 12.82
CA LEU A 160 -2.14 8.55 12.97
C LEU A 160 -2.17 9.15 14.37
N SER A 161 -1.01 9.17 15.04
CA SER A 161 -0.83 9.94 16.26
C SER A 161 -0.80 11.45 15.97
N LYS A 162 -1.14 12.26 16.97
CA LYS A 162 -1.07 13.73 16.86
C LYS A 162 0.31 14.20 16.41
N VAL A 163 1.37 13.55 16.89
CA VAL A 163 2.76 13.85 16.53
C VAL A 163 3.02 13.61 15.04
N SER A 164 2.53 12.48 14.49
CA SER A 164 2.64 12.18 13.07
C SER A 164 1.89 13.20 12.20
N VAL A 165 0.67 13.57 12.60
CA VAL A 165 -0.12 14.60 11.90
C VAL A 165 0.59 15.96 11.90
N ASP A 166 1.10 16.39 13.06
CA ASP A 166 1.78 17.68 13.19
C ASP A 166 3.08 17.72 12.37
N PHE A 167 3.82 16.61 12.35
CA PHE A 167 5.01 16.48 11.50
C PHE A 167 4.67 16.51 10.02
N TYR A 168 3.63 15.78 9.60
CA TYR A 168 3.16 15.79 8.21
C TYR A 168 2.87 17.22 7.74
N LYS A 169 2.08 17.96 8.53
CA LYS A 169 1.76 19.36 8.26
C LYS A 169 3.01 20.24 8.21
N LYS A 170 4.00 19.99 9.07
CA LYS A 170 5.27 20.73 9.07
C LYS A 170 6.08 20.46 7.80
N ALA A 171 6.21 19.19 7.39
CA ALA A 171 6.92 18.80 6.17
C ALA A 171 6.27 19.40 4.92
N LYS A 172 4.94 19.32 4.83
CA LYS A 172 4.16 19.93 3.73
C LYS A 172 4.40 21.44 3.62
N LYS A 173 4.35 22.17 4.75
CA LYS A 173 4.64 23.61 4.78
C LYS A 173 6.08 23.93 4.37
N GLN A 174 7.04 23.09 4.74
CA GLN A 174 8.44 23.29 4.37
C GLN A 174 8.67 23.12 2.87
N ASN A 175 8.06 22.10 2.26
CA ASN A 175 8.14 21.87 0.81
C ASN A 175 7.46 22.97 0.00
N GLN A 176 6.34 23.52 0.50
CA GLN A 176 5.66 24.66 -0.14
C GLN A 176 6.53 25.92 -0.14
N LYS A 177 7.30 26.18 0.93
CA LYS A 177 8.15 27.39 1.02
C LYS A 177 9.33 27.39 0.04
N CYS A 178 9.81 26.22 -0.39
CA CYS A 178 10.86 26.13 -1.41
C CYS A 178 10.39 26.51 -2.83
N CYS A 179 9.08 26.58 -3.07
CA CYS A 179 8.52 26.98 -4.36
C CYS A 179 8.13 28.47 -4.45
N TYR A 180 8.34 29.27 -3.39
CA TYR A 180 8.06 30.71 -3.36
C TYR A 180 9.33 31.59 -3.41
N MET A 181 10.49 31.02 -3.77
CA MET A 181 11.72 31.79 -4.05
C MET A 181 12.08 31.69 -5.53
N ASN A 182 11.18 32.17 -6.40
CA ASN A 182 11.45 32.59 -7.77
C ASN A 182 10.68 33.88 -8.04
#